data_AF-A0A3L6T177-F1
#
_entry.id   AF-A0A3L6T177-F1
#
_cell.length_a   1.000
_cell.length_b   1.000
_cell.length_c   1.000
_cell.angle_alpha   90.00
_cell.angle_beta   90.00
_cell.angle_gamma   90.00
#
_symmetry.space_group_name_H-M   'P 1'
#
loop_
_entity.id
_entity.type
_entity.pdbx_description
1 polymer ?
#
loop_
_entity_poly.entity_id
_entity_poly.type
_entity_poly.pdbx_seq_one_letter_code
_entity_poly.pdbx_strand_id
1 'polypeptide(L)' 'MIEESDPRLPPGYIRLDEISRRAKVNSPPLGTLINSLRKEGFSACRSHIGTNVIKTNCPISSCINVAREIRTLL' A
#
# COMPACT_ATOMS: atom_id res chain seq x y z
N MET A 1 0.45 13.84 -11.21
CA MET A 1 1.15 12.93 -10.29
C MET A 1 2.19 12.16 -11.06
N ILE A 2 3.46 12.60 -11.03
CA ILE A 2 4.56 11.96 -11.78
C ILE A 2 4.75 10.50 -11.33
N GLU A 3 4.52 10.22 -10.05
CA GLU A 3 4.69 8.89 -9.45
C GLU A 3 3.70 7.84 -9.99
N GLU A 4 2.46 8.21 -10.37
CA GLU A 4 1.49 7.24 -10.91
C GLU A 4 1.79 6.78 -12.34
N SER A 5 2.67 7.53 -13.03
CA SER A 5 3.20 7.22 -14.36
C SER A 5 4.40 6.27 -14.31
N ASP A 6 4.79 5.77 -13.13
CA ASP A 6 5.87 4.79 -13.00
C ASP A 6 5.51 3.51 -13.81
N PRO A 7 6.33 3.10 -14.80
CA PRO A 7 6.05 1.96 -15.66
C PRO A 7 6.02 0.61 -14.91
N ARG A 8 6.55 0.56 -13.68
CA ARG A 8 6.52 -0.63 -12.83
C ARG A 8 5.16 -0.84 -12.18
N LEU A 9 4.28 0.17 -12.16
CA LEU A 9 2.99 0.09 -11.51
C LEU A 9 1.97 -0.61 -12.41
N PRO A 10 1.32 -1.69 -11.94
CA PRO A 10 0.28 -2.37 -12.71
C PRO A 10 -0.97 -1.47 -12.87
N PRO A 11 -1.86 -1.79 -13.81
CA PRO A 11 -3.17 -1.18 -13.88
C PRO A 11 -3.99 -1.46 -12.60
N GLY A 12 -4.86 -0.52 -12.24
CA GLY A 12 -5.72 -0.62 -11.06
C GLY A 12 -5.11 -0.03 -9.78
N TYR A 13 -5.74 -0.33 -8.66
CA TYR A 13 -5.38 0.16 -7.33
C TYR A 13 -5.89 -0.81 -6.27
N ILE A 14 -5.30 -0.73 -5.08
CA ILE A 14 -5.75 -1.46 -3.90
C ILE A 14 -6.30 -0.44 -2.92
N ARG A 15 -7.46 -0.72 -2.35
CA ARG A 15 -8.02 0.13 -1.30
C ARG A 15 -7.42 -0.25 0.07
N LEU A 16 -7.15 0.76 0.88
CA LEU A 16 -6.54 0.58 2.20
C LEU A 16 -7.44 -0.18 3.18
N ASP A 17 -8.76 0.00 3.09
CA ASP A 17 -9.76 -0.78 3.85
C ASP A 17 -9.64 -2.28 3.53
N GLU A 18 -9.40 -2.63 2.27
CA GLU A 18 -9.25 -4.03 1.86
C GLU A 18 -8.00 -4.67 2.45
N ILE A 19 -6.88 -3.95 2.45
CA ILE A 19 -5.63 -4.41 3.09
C ILE A 19 -5.86 -4.61 4.59
N SER A 20 -6.46 -3.63 5.25
CA SER A 20 -6.70 -3.63 6.70
C SER A 20 -7.65 -4.74 7.13
N ARG A 21 -8.75 -4.92 6.38
CA ARG A 21 -9.75 -5.97 6.59
C ARG A 21 -9.15 -7.35 6.46
N ARG A 22 -8.34 -7.60 5.42
CA ARG A 22 -7.65 -8.89 5.21
C ARG A 22 -6.53 -9.13 6.22
N ALA A 23 -5.84 -8.08 6.63
CA ALA A 23 -4.80 -8.13 7.65
C ALA A 23 -5.34 -8.37 9.06
N LYS A 24 -6.62 -8.08 9.31
CA LYS A 24 -7.28 -8.07 10.63
C LYS A 24 -6.62 -7.06 11.59
N VAL A 25 -6.26 -5.88 11.07
CA VAL A 25 -5.66 -4.79 11.84
C VAL A 25 -6.37 -3.47 11.59
N ASN A 26 -6.21 -2.53 12.52
CA ASN A 26 -6.64 -1.15 12.30
C ASN A 26 -5.87 -0.54 11.11
N SER A 27 -6.57 0.25 10.30
CA SER A 27 -6.01 0.84 9.08
C SER A 27 -4.70 1.56 9.36
N PRO A 28 -3.54 1.12 8.83
CA PRO A 28 -2.29 1.82 9.03
C PRO A 28 -2.34 3.18 8.33
N PRO A 29 -1.57 4.18 8.78
CA PRO A 29 -1.44 5.42 8.03
C PRO A 29 -0.93 5.14 6.60
N LEU A 30 -1.62 5.66 5.58
CA LEU A 30 -1.30 5.37 4.17
C LEU A 30 0.16 5.68 3.82
N GLY A 31 0.71 6.79 4.36
CA GLY A 31 2.11 7.17 4.14
C GLY A 31 3.10 6.16 4.74
N THR A 32 2.80 5.62 5.92
CA THR A 32 3.65 4.59 6.56
C THR A 32 3.65 3.30 5.75
N LEU A 33 2.49 2.89 5.23
CA LEU A 33 2.39 1.73 4.35
C LEU A 33 3.19 1.92 3.05
N ILE A 34 3.00 3.06 2.37
CA ILE A 34 3.75 3.38 1.13
C ILE A 34 5.26 3.37 1.39
N ASN A 35 5.71 4.01 2.46
CA ASN A 35 7.14 4.06 2.79
C ASN A 35 7.71 2.68 3.12
N SER A 36 6.94 1.83 3.81
CA SER A 36 7.38 0.47 4.13
C SER A 36 7.50 -0.38 2.86
N LEU A 37 6.51 -0.29 1.96
CA LEU A 37 6.57 -0.97 0.66
C LEU A 37 7.76 -0.51 -0.20
N ARG A 38 8.06 0.78 -0.20
CA ARG A 38 9.25 1.32 -0.90
C ARG A 38 10.55 0.80 -0.31
N LYS A 39 10.64 0.67 1.02
CA LYS A 39 11.82 0.09 1.70
C LYS A 39 12.02 -1.38 1.34
N GLU A 40 10.95 -2.13 1.09
CA GLU A 40 11.00 -3.50 0.57
C GLU A 40 11.32 -3.60 -0.93
N GLY A 41 11.50 -2.47 -1.62
CA GLY A 41 11.85 -2.42 -3.04
C GLY A 41 10.66 -2.40 -4.00
N PHE A 42 9.43 -2.34 -3.48
CA PHE A 42 8.23 -2.18 -4.32
C PHE A 42 8.05 -0.74 -4.78
N SER A 43 7.47 -0.57 -5.96
CA SER A 43 6.93 0.73 -6.34
C SER A 43 5.55 0.89 -5.71
N ALA A 44 5.35 1.99 -4.99
CA ALA A 44 4.11 2.28 -4.28
C ALA A 44 3.87 3.79 -4.26
N CYS A 45 2.65 4.23 -4.58
CA CYS A 45 2.26 5.63 -4.50
C CYS A 45 0.78 5.77 -4.14
N ARG A 46 0.37 6.99 -3.78
CA ARG A 46 -1.07 7.33 -3.69
C ARG A 46 -1.68 7.32 -5.09
N SER A 47 -2.97 7.06 -5.19
CA SER A 47 -3.70 7.21 -6.45
C SER A 47 -4.64 8.42 -6.44
N HIS A 48 -4.76 9.12 -7.56
CA HIS A 48 -5.73 10.23 -7.70
C HIS A 48 -7.19 9.73 -7.66
N ILE A 49 -7.41 8.43 -7.82
CA ILE A 49 -8.73 7.79 -7.81
C ILE A 49 -9.40 7.91 -6.43
N GLY A 50 -8.65 8.14 -5.35
CA GLY A 50 -9.22 8.39 -4.03
C GLY A 50 -8.18 8.64 -2.92
N THR A 51 -8.65 9.03 -1.73
CA THR A 51 -7.77 9.42 -0.62
C THR A 51 -7.15 8.23 0.14
N ASN A 52 -7.80 7.06 0.11
CA ASN A 52 -7.39 5.84 0.81
C ASN A 52 -7.09 4.68 -0.15
N VAL A 53 -6.47 4.99 -1.29
CA VAL A 53 -6.06 4.01 -2.29
C VAL A 53 -4.57 4.09 -2.56
N ILE A 54 -3.98 2.92 -2.77
CA ILE A 54 -2.57 2.73 -3.08
C ILE A 54 -2.46 2.07 -4.45
N LYS A 55 -1.55 2.57 -5.28
CA LYS A 55 -1.11 1.90 -6.50
C LYS A 55 0.26 1.30 -6.22
N THR A 56 0.40 -0.01 -6.40
CA THR A 56 1.65 -0.71 -6.11
C THR A 56 1.80 -1.96 -6.95
N ASN A 57 3.04 -2.35 -7.26
CA ASN A 57 3.38 -3.65 -7.81
C ASN A 57 3.57 -4.74 -6.73
N CYS A 58 3.41 -4.38 -5.45
CA CYS A 58 3.43 -5.32 -4.35
C CYS A 58 2.20 -6.24 -4.40
N PRO A 59 2.36 -7.58 -4.36
CA PRO A 59 1.24 -8.49 -4.23
C PRO A 59 0.41 -8.20 -2.97
N ILE A 60 -0.91 -8.39 -3.05
CA ILE A 60 -1.80 -8.11 -1.92
C ILE A 60 -1.42 -8.89 -0.64
N SER A 61 -0.89 -10.11 -0.78
CA SER A 61 -0.39 -10.92 0.34
C SER A 61 0.76 -10.22 1.07
N SER A 62 1.70 -9.63 0.33
CA SER A 62 2.81 -8.87 0.90
C SER A 62 2.31 -7.56 1.52
N CYS A 63 1.38 -6.84 0.88
CA CYS A 63 0.75 -5.65 1.50
C CYS A 63 0.10 -5.96 2.86
N ILE A 64 -0.54 -7.13 2.98
CA ILE A 64 -1.13 -7.61 4.24
C ILE A 64 -0.06 -7.84 5.31
N ASN A 65 1.06 -8.47 4.95
CA ASN A 65 2.16 -8.72 5.90
C ASN A 65 2.76 -7.41 6.40
N VAL A 66 3.07 -6.48 5.49
CA VAL A 66 3.57 -5.15 5.84
C VAL A 66 2.59 -4.41 6.75
N ALA A 67 1.29 -4.47 6.46
CA ALA A 67 0.27 -3.84 7.30
C ALA A 67 0.22 -4.42 8.71
N ARG A 68 0.46 -5.74 8.88
CA ARG A 68 0.57 -6.38 10.19
C ARG A 68 1.82 -5.92 10.92
N GLU A 69 2.97 -5.90 10.27
CA GLU A 69 4.25 -5.49 10.87
C GLU A 69 4.19 -4.04 11.37
N ILE A 70 3.63 -3.12 10.57
CA ILE A 70 3.42 -1.73 10.98
C ILE A 70 2.60 -1.63 12.27
N ARG A 71 1.66 -2.55 12.50
CA ARG A 71 0.79 -2.57 13.67
C ARG A 71 1.31 -3.42 14.83
N THR A 72 2.24 -4.34 14.59
CA THR A 72 2.96 -5.06 15.65
C THR A 72 4.09 -4.22 16.23
N LEU A 73 4.64 -3.27 15.46
CA LEU A 73 5.69 -2.34 15.89
C LEU A 73 5.18 -1.09 16.63
N LEU A 74 3.87 -0.99 16.88
CA LEU A 74 3.20 0.11 17.59
C LEU A 74 2.41 -0.43 18.78
#